data_AF-A0A944PF26-F1
#
_entry.id   AF-A0A944PF26-F1
#
_cell.length_a   1.000
_cell.length_b   1.000
_cell.length_c   1.000
_cell.angle_alpha   90.00
_cell.angle_beta   90.00
_cell.angle_gamma   90.00
#
_symmetry.space_group_name_H-M   'P 1'
#
loop_
_entity.id
_entity.type
_entity.pdbx_description
1 polymer ?
#
loop_
_entity_poly.entity_id
_entity_poly.type
_entity_poly.pdbx_seq_one_letter_code
_entity_poly.pdbx_strand_id
1 'polypeptide(L)'
;MKWNLRMVAAQRDIWRPTQLQIVLAEVGFTPSLSKVAALWSGKPVTVRLEDLDKICAALDCTVADLMQAEPEPHLASREQEERRVAGARPDRGSAVRPIPGTGRGPRGLPPN
;
A
#
# COMPACT_ATOMS: atom_id res chain seq x y z
N MET A 1 3.92 4.32 1.38
CA MET A 1 4.34 4.74 0.03
C MET A 1 5.85 4.76 -0.05
N LYS A 2 6.45 3.92 -0.89
CA LYS A 2 7.89 3.79 -1.06
C LYS A 2 8.38 4.63 -2.24
N TRP A 3 9.52 5.30 -2.07
CA TRP A 3 10.19 6.11 -3.09
C TRP A 3 11.51 5.46 -3.50
N ASN A 4 11.62 5.08 -4.77
CA ASN A 4 12.71 4.23 -5.28
C ASN A 4 13.69 4.96 -6.21
N LEU A 5 13.71 6.30 -6.21
CA LEU A 5 14.50 7.09 -7.16
C LEU A 5 15.98 6.66 -7.25
N ARG A 6 16.64 6.42 -6.12
CA ARG A 6 18.05 5.98 -6.10
C ARG A 6 18.26 4.66 -6.81
N MET A 7 17.33 3.71 -6.66
CA MET A 7 17.42 2.40 -7.28
C MET A 7 17.20 2.49 -8.79
N VAL A 8 16.18 3.24 -9.21
CA VAL A 8 15.87 3.47 -10.62
C VAL A 8 17.01 4.23 -11.33
N ALA A 9 17.61 5.21 -10.65
CA ALA A 9 18.77 5.94 -11.13
C ALA A 9 20.01 5.04 -11.27
N ALA A 10 20.28 4.18 -10.28
CA ALA A 10 21.41 3.25 -10.31
C ALA A 10 21.30 2.24 -11.47
N GLN A 11 20.09 1.80 -11.82
CA GLN A 11 19.86 0.93 -13.00
C GLN A 11 20.24 1.61 -14.33
N ARG A 12 20.43 2.93 -14.34
CA ARG A 12 20.84 3.74 -15.50
C ARG A 12 22.22 4.37 -15.33
N ASP A 13 23.04 3.76 -14.46
CA ASP A 13 24.39 4.22 -14.15
C ASP A 13 24.48 5.65 -13.58
N ILE A 14 23.39 6.14 -12.97
CA ILE A 14 23.34 7.42 -12.27
C ILE A 14 23.55 7.16 -10.78
N TRP A 15 24.67 7.63 -10.25
CA TRP A 15 25.08 7.36 -8.86
C TRP A 15 25.10 8.62 -7.98
N ARG A 16 25.00 9.81 -8.58
CA ARG A 16 25.07 11.09 -7.86
C ARG A 16 23.90 12.02 -8.21
N PRO A 17 23.42 12.84 -7.25
CA PRO A 17 22.37 13.83 -7.51
C PRO A 17 22.74 14.83 -8.63
N THR A 18 24.01 15.18 -8.76
CA THR A 18 24.47 16.09 -9.83
C THR A 18 24.36 15.45 -11.21
N GLN A 19 24.60 14.14 -11.34
CA GLN A 19 24.37 13.41 -12.59
C GLN A 19 22.88 13.37 -12.93
N LEU A 20 22.04 13.07 -11.93
CA LEU A 20 20.58 13.10 -12.11
C LEU A 20 20.11 14.48 -12.60
N GLN A 21 20.63 15.57 -12.04
CA GLN A 21 20.28 16.93 -12.46
C GLN A 21 20.56 17.19 -13.94
N ILE A 22 21.67 16.65 -14.47
CA ILE A 22 22.03 16.78 -15.88
C ILE A 22 21.00 16.06 -16.75
N VAL A 23 20.68 14.80 -16.43
CA VAL A 23 19.71 13.99 -17.20
C VAL A 23 18.30 14.59 -17.15
N LEU A 24 17.90 15.16 -16.00
CA LEU A 24 16.62 15.87 -15.88
C LEU A 24 16.57 17.14 -16.75
N ALA A 25 17.69 17.83 -16.92
CA ALA A 25 17.74 19.02 -17.75
C ALA A 25 17.50 18.73 -19.24
N GLU A 26 17.89 17.53 -19.71
CA GLU A 26 17.70 17.08 -21.10
C GLU A 26 16.21 16.98 -21.49
N VAL A 27 15.33 16.68 -20.52
CA VAL A 27 13.87 16.62 -20.72
C VAL A 27 13.16 17.93 -20.35
N GLY A 28 13.90 19.02 -20.15
CA GLY A 28 13.32 20.32 -19.77
C GLY A 28 12.79 20.36 -18.33
N PHE A 29 13.35 19.55 -17.43
CA PHE A 29 13.16 19.66 -15.99
C PHE A 29 14.44 20.15 -15.33
N THR A 30 14.47 21.43 -14.94
CA THR A 30 15.66 22.08 -14.37
C THR A 30 15.49 22.46 -12.90
N PRO A 31 15.27 21.48 -11.99
CA PRO A 31 15.19 21.76 -10.57
C PRO A 31 16.54 22.24 -10.00
N SER A 32 16.48 22.99 -8.90
CA SER A 32 17.68 23.35 -8.14
C SER A 32 18.37 22.10 -7.58
N LEU A 33 19.69 22.17 -7.39
CA LEU A 33 20.46 21.04 -6.83
C LEU A 33 19.92 20.61 -5.47
N SER A 34 19.47 21.55 -4.64
CA SER A 34 18.83 21.28 -3.35
C SER A 34 17.54 20.45 -3.50
N LYS A 35 16.71 20.74 -4.52
CA LYS A 35 15.49 19.95 -4.80
C LYS A 35 15.86 18.54 -5.27
N VAL A 36 16.87 18.39 -6.13
CA VAL A 36 17.35 17.07 -6.56
C VAL A 36 17.93 16.28 -5.39
N ALA A 37 18.71 16.91 -4.52
CA ALA A 37 19.28 16.27 -3.34
C ALA A 37 18.20 15.82 -2.34
N ALA A 38 17.13 16.61 -2.18
CA ALA A 38 15.97 16.24 -1.36
C ALA A 38 15.24 15.02 -1.94
N LEU A 39 14.97 15.03 -3.26
CA LEU A 39 14.37 13.88 -3.96
C LEU A 39 15.27 12.63 -3.89
N TRP A 40 16.59 12.81 -3.94
CA TRP A 40 17.55 11.72 -3.86
C TRP A 40 17.61 11.09 -2.46
N SER A 41 17.49 11.91 -1.42
CA SER A 41 17.71 11.47 -0.04
C SER A 41 16.47 10.83 0.59
N GLY A 42 15.27 11.12 0.10
CA GLY A 42 14.06 10.58 0.71
C GLY A 42 12.78 10.79 -0.10
N LYS A 43 11.67 10.33 0.49
CA LYS A 43 10.33 10.43 -0.12
C LYS A 43 9.86 11.89 -0.08
N PRO A 44 9.49 12.49 -1.22
CA PRO A 44 8.88 13.82 -1.22
C PRO A 44 7.50 13.81 -0.53
N VAL A 45 7.17 14.91 0.15
CA VAL A 45 5.82 15.15 0.69
C VAL A 45 4.85 15.43 -0.45
N THR A 46 5.28 16.26 -1.41
CA THR A 46 4.52 16.61 -2.60
C THR A 46 5.40 16.48 -3.84
N VAL A 47 4.81 15.99 -4.92
CA VAL A 47 5.41 15.96 -6.25
C VAL A 47 4.32 16.36 -7.24
N ARG A 48 4.65 17.24 -8.18
CA ARG A 48 3.72 17.61 -9.25
C ARG A 48 3.67 16.48 -10.27
N LEU A 49 2.50 16.20 -10.84
CA LEU A 49 2.36 15.14 -11.85
C LEU A 49 3.23 15.43 -13.08
N GLU A 50 3.31 16.70 -13.50
CA GLU A 50 4.21 17.12 -14.59
C GLU A 50 5.70 16.85 -14.29
N ASP A 51 6.13 17.05 -13.04
CA ASP A 51 7.51 16.77 -12.62
C ASP A 51 7.75 15.25 -12.62
N LEU A 52 6.75 14.48 -12.18
CA LEU A 52 6.81 13.02 -12.15
C LEU A 52 6.97 12.43 -13.56
N ASP A 53 6.20 12.92 -14.53
CA ASP A 53 6.28 12.49 -15.92
C ASP A 53 7.67 12.80 -16.52
N LYS A 54 8.20 13.99 -16.24
CA LYS A 54 9.55 14.35 -16.70
C LYS A 54 10.64 13.51 -16.04
N ILE A 55 10.54 13.22 -14.74
CA ILE A 55 11.48 12.33 -14.05
C ILE A 55 11.44 10.93 -14.68
N CYS A 56 10.25 10.41 -14.98
CA CYS A 56 10.07 9.12 -15.63
C CYS A 56 10.62 9.12 -17.06
N ALA A 57 10.42 10.19 -17.83
CA ALA A 57 10.98 10.33 -19.17
C ALA A 57 12.52 10.41 -19.17
N ALA A 58 13.10 11.16 -18.23
CA ALA A 58 14.55 11.27 -18.07
C ALA A 58 15.21 9.96 -17.64
N LEU A 59 14.53 9.24 -16.76
CA LEU A 59 14.96 7.96 -16.24
C LEU A 59 14.29 6.80 -16.96
N ASP A 60 13.81 6.94 -18.20
CA ASP A 60 13.19 5.87 -19.01
C ASP A 60 12.41 4.79 -18.21
N CYS A 61 11.59 5.20 -17.24
CA CYS A 61 10.96 4.31 -16.25
C CYS A 61 9.47 4.59 -16.13
N THR A 62 8.74 3.69 -15.45
CA THR A 62 7.34 3.93 -15.13
C THR A 62 7.17 4.57 -13.76
N VAL A 63 6.01 5.18 -13.54
CA VAL A 63 5.62 5.70 -12.22
C VAL A 63 5.64 4.60 -11.14
N ALA A 64 5.29 3.36 -11.51
CA ALA A 64 5.26 2.22 -10.59
C ALA A 64 6.67 1.79 -10.13
N ASP A 65 7.69 1.99 -10.98
CA ASP A 65 9.08 1.74 -10.60
C ASP A 65 9.56 2.76 -9.58
N LEU A 66 9.14 4.02 -9.75
CA LEU A 66 9.53 5.15 -8.93
C LEU A 66 8.78 5.22 -7.59
N MET A 67 7.48 4.93 -7.62
CA MET A 67 6.55 5.02 -6.48
C MET A 67 5.77 3.72 -6.32
N GLN A 68 5.98 3.05 -5.20
CA GLN A 68 5.24 1.83 -4.87
C GLN A 68 4.29 2.08 -3.70
N ALA A 69 3.03 1.71 -3.88
CA ALA A 69 2.06 1.66 -2.79
C ALA A 69 2.52 0.60 -1.79
N GLU A 70 2.57 0.97 -0.51
CA GLU A 70 2.77 -0.01 0.55
C GLU A 70 1.39 -0.52 0.94
N PRO A 71 1.20 -1.85 1.04
CA PRO A 71 -0.08 -2.41 1.44
C PRO A 71 -0.37 -1.96 2.87
N GLU A 72 -1.44 -1.22 3.03
CA GLU A 72 -1.91 -0.80 4.34
C GLU A 72 -2.39 -2.02 5.14
N PRO A 73 -2.22 -2.02 6.48
CA PRO A 73 -2.55 -3.18 7.32
C PRO A 73 -4.02 -3.62 7.24
N HIS A 74 -4.93 -2.73 6.83
CA HIS A 74 -6.34 -3.06 6.65
C HIS A 74 -6.58 -4.03 5.47
N LEU A 75 -5.77 -3.97 4.41
CA LEU A 75 -5.85 -4.91 3.29
C LEU A 75 -5.27 -6.28 3.67
N ALA A 76 -4.18 -6.30 4.44
CA ALA A 76 -3.62 -7.53 4.99
C ALA A 76 -4.64 -8.26 5.90
N SER A 77 -5.46 -7.51 6.65
CA SER A 77 -6.55 -8.08 7.47
C SER A 77 -7.65 -8.73 6.62
N ARG A 78 -8.05 -8.11 5.49
CA ARG A 78 -9.05 -8.70 4.57
C ARG A 78 -8.54 -9.98 3.89
N GLU A 79 -7.29 -9.99 3.42
CA GLU A 79 -6.70 -11.19 2.81
C GLU A 79 -6.53 -12.35 3.81
N GLN A 80 -6.31 -12.03 5.10
CA GLN A 80 -6.29 -13.03 6.18
C GLN A 80 -7.70 -13.54 6.49
N GLU A 81 -8.72 -12.69 6.44
CA GLU A 81 -10.12 -13.07 6.64
C GLU A 81 -10.62 -13.95 5.49
N GLU A 82 -10.32 -13.61 4.24
CA GLU A 82 -10.63 -14.44 3.07
C GLU A 82 -9.89 -15.78 3.09
N ARG A 83 -8.61 -15.81 3.50
CA ARG A 83 -7.87 -17.07 3.71
C ARG A 83 -8.45 -17.91 4.86
N ARG A 84 -8.97 -17.30 5.93
CA ARG A 84 -9.68 -18.03 7.00
C ARG A 84 -10.99 -18.63 6.51
N VAL A 85 -11.73 -17.92 5.65
CA VAL A 85 -12.99 -18.43 5.07
C VAL A 85 -12.73 -19.60 4.11
N ALA A 86 -11.64 -19.57 3.32
CA ALA A 86 -11.28 -20.66 2.42
C ALA A 86 -10.63 -21.88 3.11
N GLY A 87 -10.10 -21.72 4.34
CA GLY A 87 -9.47 -22.77 5.12
C GLY A 87 -10.42 -23.62 5.97
N ALA A 88 -11.74 -23.35 5.94
CA ALA A 88 -12.73 -24.11 6.70
C ALA A 88 -12.98 -25.48 6.05
N ARG A 89 -12.05 -26.42 6.24
CA ARG A 89 -12.40 -27.83 6.25
C ARG A 89 -13.27 -28.03 7.50
N PRO A 90 -14.51 -28.54 7.41
CA PRO A 90 -15.32 -28.72 8.59
C PRO A 90 -14.65 -29.80 9.43
N ASP A 91 -13.97 -29.37 10.49
CA ASP A 91 -13.60 -30.25 11.57
C ASP A 91 -14.89 -30.80 12.16
N ARG A 92 -15.04 -32.12 12.09
CA ARG A 92 -16.21 -32.82 12.65
C ARG A 92 -16.06 -32.80 14.16
N GLY A 93 -16.40 -31.69 14.81
CA GLY A 93 -16.19 -31.63 16.24
C GLY A 93 -16.48 -30.34 16.97
N SER A 94 -17.46 -29.51 16.57
CA SER A 94 -18.22 -28.70 17.55
C SER A 94 -19.44 -28.07 16.89
N ALA A 95 -20.49 -28.85 16.70
CA ALA A 95 -21.82 -28.29 16.52
C ALA A 95 -22.34 -27.89 17.90
N VAL A 96 -22.08 -26.65 18.34
CA VAL A 96 -22.87 -26.04 19.41
C VAL A 96 -24.25 -25.79 18.83
N ARG A 97 -25.10 -26.81 18.90
CA ARG A 97 -26.52 -26.69 18.56
C ARG A 97 -27.20 -25.95 19.71
N PRO A 98 -27.89 -24.82 19.48
CA PRO A 98 -28.74 -24.23 20.50
C PRO A 98 -29.80 -25.26 20.86
N ILE A 99 -29.86 -25.65 22.13
CA ILE A 99 -30.88 -26.57 22.65
C ILE A 99 -32.15 -25.73 22.84
N PRO A 100 -33.26 -26.00 22.12
CA PRO A 100 -34.51 -25.31 22.38
C PRO A 100 -34.99 -25.74 23.77
N GLY A 101 -35.10 -24.79 24.70
CA GLY A 101 -35.58 -25.05 26.04
C GLY A 101 -37.01 -25.60 26.01
N THR A 102 -37.19 -26.80 26.55
CA THR A 102 -38.51 -27.39 26.80
C THR A 102 -39.19 -26.63 27.95
N GLY A 103 -39.77 -25.48 27.64
CA GLY A 103 -40.64 -24.73 28.54
C GLY A 103 -42.00 -25.40 28.66
N ARG A 104 -42.17 -26.25 29.67
CA ARG A 104 -43.48 -26.75 30.12
C ARG A 104 -43.99 -25.78 31.20
N GLY A 105 -45.13 -25.13 30.93
CA GLY A 105 -45.79 -24.19 31.85
C GLY A 105 -46.25 -24.81 33.17
N PRO A 106 -46.85 -24.03 34.10
CA PRO A 106 -48.09 -23.30 33.82
C PRO A 106 -48.07 -21.81 34.17
N ARG A 107 -48.94 -21.05 33.49
CA ARG A 107 -49.24 -19.64 33.80
C ARG A 107 -49.98 -19.55 35.12
N GLY A 108 -49.40 -18.86 36.10
CA GLY A 108 -50.13 -18.36 37.26
C GLY A 108 -50.87 -17.07 36.90
N LEU A 109 -52.17 -17.01 37.17
CA LEU A 109 -52.97 -15.79 37.10
C LEU A 109 -52.68 -14.91 38.34
N PRO A 110 -52.66 -13.57 38.21
CA PRO A 110 -52.53 -12.67 39.35
C PRO A 110 -53.85 -12.54 40.14
N PRO A 111 -53.80 -12.36 41.48
CA PRO A 111 -54.99 -12.18 42.30
C PRO A 111 -55.57 -10.76 42.17
N ASN A 112 -56.89 -10.68 42.38
CA ASN A 112 -57.75 -9.50 42.33
C ASN A 112 -57.58 -8.64 43.60
#